data_AF-A0A383AJW8-F1
#
_entry.id   AF-A0A383AJW8-F1
#
_cell.length_a   1.000
_cell.length_b   1.000
_cell.length_c   1.000
_cell.angle_alpha   90.00
_cell.angle_beta   90.00
_cell.angle_gamma   90.00
#
_symmetry.space_group_name_H-M   'P 1'
#
loop_
_entity.id
_entity.type
_entity.pdbx_description
1 polymer ?
#
loop_
_entity_poly.entity_id
_entity_poly.type
_entity_poly.pdbx_seq_one_letter_code
_entity_poly.pdbx_strand_id
1 'polypeptide(L)'
;MIRKIGFIFALFLAPFYLPAAHANIPPKIHSLSNYHFKTPSGLVDQVNFWKKIYSEYTTQHAVIHDMNNLAIVYEVVDFGKKHLRRRARERKLDKVKAKYRKILRKIAKTKNKSKLKGEELRVYHLVKKNHYKASRRI
;
A
#
# COMPACT_ATOMS: atom_id res chain seq x y z
N MET A 1 19.73 15.43 67.41
CA MET A 1 19.49 16.64 66.59
C MET A 1 20.45 16.59 65.41
N ILE A 2 19.98 16.17 64.22
CA ILE A 2 19.74 17.04 63.06
C ILE A 2 21.07 17.47 62.36
N ARG A 3 21.48 16.73 61.31
CA ARG A 3 21.47 17.15 59.86
C ARG A 3 22.70 17.99 59.48
N LYS A 4 23.39 17.90 58.35
CA LYS A 4 23.30 17.20 57.04
C LYS A 4 24.65 17.51 56.35
N ILE A 5 25.42 16.53 55.87
CA ILE A 5 25.65 16.24 54.44
C ILE A 5 25.41 17.45 53.51
N GLY A 6 26.48 17.98 52.95
CA GLY A 6 26.44 19.09 51.98
C GLY A 6 27.67 19.17 51.09
N PHE A 7 28.28 18.04 50.74
CA PHE A 7 29.13 17.96 49.55
C PHE A 7 28.22 17.58 48.37
N ILE A 8 28.43 18.24 47.23
CA ILE A 8 27.73 18.04 45.94
C ILE A 8 26.38 18.76 45.83
N PHE A 9 26.42 20.09 45.65
CA PHE A 9 25.28 20.85 45.10
C PHE A 9 25.73 21.94 44.11
N ALA A 10 26.78 21.68 43.32
CA ALA A 10 27.28 22.62 42.32
C ALA A 10 27.29 22.05 40.89
N LEU A 11 26.52 20.99 40.61
CA LEU A 11 26.48 20.39 39.26
C LEU A 11 25.09 19.93 38.82
N PHE A 12 24.02 20.50 39.39
CA PHE A 12 22.62 20.19 39.03
C PHE A 12 21.77 21.45 38.80
N LEU A 13 22.37 22.51 38.24
CA LEU A 13 21.66 23.75 37.89
C LEU A 13 22.17 24.36 36.57
N ALA A 14 22.63 23.52 35.64
CA ALA A 14 23.26 23.99 34.40
C ALA A 14 22.74 23.39 33.06
N PRO A 15 21.55 22.76 32.97
CA PRO A 15 20.97 22.58 31.64
C PRO A 15 19.49 23.02 31.60
N PHE A 16 19.21 24.30 31.88
CA PHE A 16 17.87 24.87 31.57
C PHE A 16 17.92 26.23 30.87
N TYR A 17 19.09 26.70 30.45
CA TYR A 17 19.25 27.98 29.74
C TYR A 17 19.59 27.82 28.25
N LEU A 18 19.35 26.66 27.63
CA LEU A 18 19.36 26.58 26.17
C LEU A 18 18.00 27.07 25.67
N PRO A 19 17.91 28.26 25.01
CA PRO A 19 16.67 28.62 24.32
C PRO A 19 16.37 27.54 23.29
N ALA A 20 15.10 27.15 23.17
CA ALA A 20 14.68 26.24 22.12
C ALA A 20 15.17 26.79 20.77
N ALA A 21 15.93 25.99 20.03
CA ALA A 21 16.31 26.33 18.67
C ALA A 21 15.03 26.41 17.83
N HIS A 22 14.54 27.62 17.58
CA HIS A 22 13.41 27.84 16.70
C HIS A 22 13.92 27.74 15.27
N ALA A 23 13.53 26.67 14.57
CA ALA A 23 13.87 26.50 13.16
C ALA A 23 13.08 27.52 12.33
N ASN A 24 13.69 28.68 12.06
CA ASN A 24 13.20 29.63 11.08
C ASN A 24 13.63 29.19 9.68
N ILE A 25 12.89 28.23 9.10
CA ILE A 25 13.02 27.88 7.69
C ILE A 25 12.08 28.83 6.93
N PRO A 26 12.59 29.83 6.19
CA PRO A 26 11.72 30.68 5.38
C PRO A 26 10.97 29.80 4.38
N PRO A 27 9.64 29.94 4.24
CA PRO A 27 8.89 29.11 3.31
C PRO A 27 9.34 29.42 1.89
N LYS A 28 10.14 28.54 1.30
CA LYS A 28 10.44 28.60 -0.12
C LYS A 28 9.18 28.14 -0.86
N ILE A 29 8.40 29.10 -1.33
CA ILE A 29 7.19 28.82 -2.12
C ILE A 29 7.66 28.31 -3.48
N HIS A 30 7.50 27.02 -3.69
CA HIS A 30 7.74 26.42 -4.98
C HIS A 30 6.42 26.30 -5.73
N SER A 31 6.27 27.01 -6.85
CA SER A 31 5.15 26.82 -7.76
C SER A 31 5.28 25.51 -8.53
N LEU A 32 4.15 24.92 -8.95
CA LEU A 32 4.13 23.73 -9.80
C LEU A 32 4.96 23.90 -11.09
N SER A 33 5.06 25.14 -11.61
CA SER A 33 5.89 25.47 -12.78
C SER A 33 7.39 25.27 -12.54
N ASN A 34 7.85 25.36 -11.30
CA ASN A 34 9.27 25.18 -10.95
C ASN A 34 9.67 23.70 -10.85
N TYR A 35 8.71 22.78 -10.94
CA TYR A 35 8.97 21.35 -10.88
C TYR A 35 8.43 20.62 -12.10
N HIS A 36 9.33 20.12 -12.95
CA HIS A 36 8.99 19.16 -13.99
C HIS A 36 8.91 17.75 -13.41
N PHE A 37 7.79 17.41 -12.77
CA PHE A 37 7.54 16.05 -12.30
C PHE A 37 7.19 15.12 -13.47
N LYS A 38 8.21 14.43 -13.99
CA LYS A 38 8.03 13.30 -14.90
C LYS A 38 8.11 12.00 -14.12
N THR A 39 7.18 11.08 -14.38
CA THR A 39 7.23 9.74 -13.77
C THR A 39 8.39 8.96 -14.38
N PRO A 40 9.35 8.46 -13.58
CA PRO A 40 10.40 7.59 -14.08
C PRO A 40 9.81 6.33 -14.72
N SER A 41 10.39 5.84 -15.82
CA SER A 41 9.86 4.71 -16.59
C SER A 41 9.62 3.44 -15.74
N GLY A 42 10.50 3.17 -14.76
CA GLY A 42 10.36 2.04 -13.84
C GLY A 42 9.32 2.20 -12.72
N LEU A 43 8.71 3.39 -12.59
CA LEU A 43 7.73 3.71 -11.55
C LEU A 43 6.32 4.02 -12.10
N VAL A 44 6.13 3.92 -13.42
CA VAL A 44 4.86 4.28 -14.07
C VAL A 44 3.69 3.50 -13.48
N ASP A 45 3.84 2.19 -13.32
CA ASP A 45 2.75 1.34 -12.81
C ASP A 45 2.40 1.64 -11.34
N GLN A 46 3.42 1.90 -10.51
CA GLN A 46 3.25 2.24 -9.10
C GLN A 46 2.57 3.59 -8.94
N VAL A 47 3.02 4.59 -9.71
CA VAL A 47 2.41 5.93 -9.70
C VAL A 47 0.96 5.86 -10.19
N ASN A 48 0.70 5.14 -11.28
CA ASN A 48 -0.65 4.97 -11.81
C ASN A 48 -1.57 4.24 -10.83
N PHE A 49 -1.08 3.20 -10.15
CA PHE A 49 -1.82 2.51 -9.11
C PHE A 49 -2.23 3.48 -7.99
N TRP A 50 -1.28 4.21 -7.42
CA TRP A 50 -1.58 5.13 -6.31
C TRP A 50 -2.45 6.31 -6.73
N LYS A 51 -2.29 6.84 -7.95
CA LYS A 51 -3.22 7.83 -8.50
C LYS A 51 -4.65 7.32 -8.40
N LYS A 52 -4.94 6.13 -8.94
CA LYS A 52 -6.28 5.53 -8.87
C LYS A 52 -6.78 5.31 -7.43
N ILE A 53 -5.92 4.81 -6.54
CA ILE A 53 -6.27 4.64 -5.12
C ILE A 53 -6.76 5.96 -4.51
N TYR A 54 -6.07 7.07 -4.77
CA TYR A 54 -6.38 8.36 -4.16
C TYR A 54 -7.36 9.23 -4.95
N SER A 55 -7.62 8.93 -6.23
CA SER A 55 -8.51 9.74 -7.07
C SER A 55 -9.82 9.06 -7.47
N GLU A 56 -9.87 7.74 -7.56
CA GLU A 56 -11.02 7.01 -8.09
C GLU A 56 -11.77 6.20 -7.02
N TYR A 57 -11.06 5.65 -6.04
CA TYR A 57 -11.65 4.71 -5.09
C TYR A 57 -11.99 5.35 -3.74
N THR A 58 -13.12 4.94 -3.19
CA THR A 58 -13.60 5.36 -1.86
C THR A 58 -13.44 4.24 -0.83
N THR A 59 -13.82 4.51 0.42
CA THR A 59 -13.85 3.51 1.50
C THR A 59 -14.85 2.36 1.28
N GLN A 60 -15.72 2.47 0.27
CA GLN A 60 -16.60 1.38 -0.17
C GLN A 60 -15.95 0.44 -1.19
N HIS A 61 -14.72 0.72 -1.62
CA HIS A 61 -13.98 -0.10 -2.56
C HIS A 61 -12.84 -0.85 -1.86
N ALA A 62 -12.55 -2.05 -2.34
CA ALA A 62 -11.35 -2.79 -2.00
C ALA A 62 -10.68 -3.29 -3.28
N VAL A 63 -9.41 -2.94 -3.45
CA VAL A 63 -8.63 -3.31 -4.64
C VAL A 63 -7.79 -4.55 -4.32
N ILE A 64 -8.05 -5.65 -5.03
CA ILE A 64 -7.25 -6.89 -4.92
C ILE A 64 -6.16 -6.85 -5.98
N HIS A 65 -4.90 -6.77 -5.56
CA HIS A 65 -3.74 -6.63 -6.44
C HIS A 65 -2.61 -7.61 -6.07
N ASP A 66 -1.60 -7.75 -6.93
CA ASP A 66 -0.39 -8.51 -6.61
C ASP A 66 0.51 -7.68 -5.67
N MET A 67 0.99 -8.30 -4.60
CA MET A 67 1.84 -7.65 -3.59
C MET A 67 3.17 -7.11 -4.14
N ASN A 68 3.70 -7.73 -5.20
CA ASN A 68 5.02 -7.39 -5.74
C ASN A 68 4.93 -6.63 -7.06
N ASN A 69 3.75 -6.54 -7.68
CA ASN A 69 3.57 -5.86 -8.95
C ASN A 69 2.22 -5.13 -9.00
N LEU A 70 2.26 -3.82 -8.76
CA LEU A 70 1.06 -2.96 -8.72
C LEU A 70 0.37 -2.80 -10.09
N ALA A 71 1.00 -3.21 -11.19
CA ALA A 71 0.35 -3.28 -12.50
C ALA A 71 -0.74 -4.38 -12.56
N ILE A 72 -0.69 -5.36 -11.65
CA ILE A 72 -1.59 -6.51 -11.62
C ILE A 72 -2.71 -6.23 -10.61
N VAL A 73 -3.84 -5.76 -11.11
CA VAL A 73 -5.10 -5.64 -10.34
C VAL A 73 -6.05 -6.74 -10.77
N TYR A 74 -6.38 -7.65 -9.85
CA TYR A 74 -7.24 -8.80 -10.12
C TYR A 74 -8.72 -8.41 -10.18
N GLU A 75 -9.18 -7.64 -9.19
CA GLU A 75 -10.57 -7.21 -9.03
C GLU A 75 -10.66 -5.98 -8.11
N VAL A 76 -11.57 -5.06 -8.43
CA VAL A 76 -12.01 -4.01 -7.51
C VAL A 76 -13.38 -4.41 -6.99
N VAL A 77 -13.49 -4.60 -5.69
CA VAL A 77 -14.71 -5.03 -5.01
C VAL A 77 -15.43 -3.80 -4.47
N ASP A 78 -16.64 -3.55 -4.96
CA ASP A 78 -17.55 -2.56 -4.39
C ASP A 78 -18.40 -3.22 -3.27
N PHE A 79 -18.46 -2.57 -2.11
CA PHE A 79 -19.29 -2.95 -0.97
C PHE A 79 -20.70 -2.34 -1.02
N GLY A 80 -20.94 -1.42 -1.95
CA GLY A 80 -22.20 -0.70 -2.13
C GLY A 80 -22.44 0.34 -1.04
N LYS A 81 -23.64 0.93 -1.04
CA LYS A 81 -24.02 1.99 -0.08
C LYS A 81 -24.20 1.49 1.36
N LYS A 82 -24.43 0.18 1.55
CA LYS A 82 -24.71 -0.38 2.87
C LYS A 82 -23.40 -0.61 3.63
N HIS A 83 -23.27 0.01 4.79
CA HIS A 83 -22.11 -0.20 5.64
C HIS A 83 -22.05 -1.65 6.16
N LEU A 84 -21.14 -2.44 5.59
CA LEU A 84 -20.87 -3.80 6.05
C LEU A 84 -20.01 -3.78 7.32
N ARG A 85 -20.26 -4.69 8.26
CA ARG A 85 -19.32 -4.88 9.40
C ARG A 85 -17.96 -5.36 8.88
N ARG A 86 -16.87 -4.99 9.56
CA ARG A 86 -15.49 -5.37 9.20
C ARG A 86 -15.36 -6.86 8.87
N ARG A 87 -15.84 -7.74 9.75
CA ARG A 87 -15.78 -9.20 9.57
C ARG A 87 -16.53 -9.68 8.32
N ALA A 88 -17.62 -9.02 7.94
CA ALA A 88 -18.35 -9.36 6.71
C ALA A 88 -17.58 -8.93 5.45
N ARG A 89 -16.93 -7.76 5.49
CA ARG A 89 -16.02 -7.31 4.42
C ARG A 89 -14.87 -8.29 4.24
N GLU A 90 -14.17 -8.63 5.32
CA GLU A 90 -13.06 -9.59 5.30
C GLU A 90 -13.47 -10.93 4.67
N ARG A 91 -14.60 -11.51 5.10
CA ARG A 91 -15.11 -12.76 4.49
C ARG A 91 -15.43 -12.63 3.01
N LYS A 92 -15.96 -11.49 2.55
CA LYS A 92 -16.21 -11.23 1.12
C LYS A 92 -14.87 -11.19 0.37
N LEU A 93 -13.89 -10.47 0.92
CA LEU A 93 -12.55 -10.36 0.32
C LEU A 93 -11.82 -11.70 0.30
N ASP A 94 -11.92 -12.52 1.34
CA ASP A 94 -11.28 -13.83 1.38
C ASP A 94 -11.81 -14.76 0.30
N LYS A 95 -13.11 -14.70 0.00
CA LYS A 95 -13.72 -15.44 -1.12
C LYS A 95 -13.16 -14.98 -2.47
N VAL A 96 -13.02 -13.67 -2.67
CA VAL A 96 -12.44 -13.09 -3.90
C VAL A 96 -10.97 -13.48 -4.04
N LYS A 97 -10.18 -13.36 -2.97
CA LYS A 97 -8.78 -13.82 -2.96
C LYS A 97 -8.69 -15.30 -3.28
N ALA A 98 -9.53 -16.14 -2.65
CA ALA A 98 -9.56 -17.58 -2.91
C ALA A 98 -9.92 -17.91 -4.37
N LYS A 99 -10.88 -17.20 -4.99
CA LYS A 99 -11.22 -17.30 -6.41
C LYS A 99 -9.96 -17.13 -7.27
N TYR A 100 -9.22 -16.04 -7.11
CA TYR A 100 -8.04 -15.78 -7.94
C TYR A 100 -6.86 -16.71 -7.64
N ARG A 101 -6.66 -17.10 -6.37
CA ARG A 101 -5.66 -18.13 -6.04
C ARG A 101 -5.97 -19.45 -6.72
N LYS A 102 -7.24 -19.86 -6.79
CA LYS A 102 -7.69 -21.08 -7.50
C LYS A 102 -7.43 -20.95 -9.00
N ILE A 103 -7.81 -19.84 -9.62
CA ILE A 103 -7.56 -19.56 -11.05
C ILE A 103 -6.07 -19.64 -11.37
N LEU A 104 -5.23 -18.93 -10.63
CA LEU A 104 -3.77 -18.91 -10.84
C LEU A 104 -3.13 -20.29 -10.69
N ARG A 105 -3.55 -21.07 -9.68
CA ARG A 105 -3.07 -22.45 -9.50
C ARG A 105 -3.53 -23.37 -10.62
N LYS A 106 -4.76 -23.21 -11.11
CA LYS A 106 -5.28 -23.97 -12.26
C LYS A 106 -4.49 -23.64 -13.52
N ILE A 107 -4.32 -22.35 -13.82
CA ILE A 107 -3.51 -21.90 -14.95
C ILE A 107 -2.09 -22.46 -14.86
N ALA A 108 -1.47 -22.47 -13.68
CA ALA A 108 -0.13 -23.03 -13.51
C ALA A 108 -0.04 -24.52 -13.90
N LYS A 109 -1.10 -25.31 -13.65
CA LYS A 109 -1.15 -26.75 -13.95
C LYS A 109 -1.59 -27.07 -15.38
N THR A 110 -2.35 -26.19 -16.02
CA THR A 110 -2.88 -26.42 -17.38
C THR A 110 -1.74 -26.47 -18.40
N LYS A 111 -1.49 -27.61 -19.06
CA LYS A 111 -0.45 -27.72 -20.11
C LYS A 111 -0.83 -26.91 -21.36
N ASN A 112 -2.04 -27.10 -21.87
CA ASN A 112 -2.52 -26.42 -23.07
C ASN A 112 -3.30 -25.13 -22.71
N LYS A 113 -2.66 -23.97 -22.88
CA LYS A 113 -3.23 -22.66 -22.53
C LYS A 113 -4.35 -22.20 -23.47
N SER A 114 -4.46 -22.75 -24.69
CA SER A 114 -5.53 -22.37 -25.63
C SER A 114 -6.92 -22.82 -25.17
N LYS A 115 -7.00 -23.75 -24.21
CA LYS A 115 -8.25 -24.19 -23.61
C LYS A 115 -8.78 -23.26 -22.50
N LEU A 116 -8.01 -22.26 -22.08
CA LEU A 116 -8.45 -21.30 -21.08
C LEU A 116 -9.56 -20.42 -21.66
N LYS A 117 -10.62 -20.17 -20.87
CA LYS A 117 -11.77 -19.36 -21.28
C LYS A 117 -12.18 -18.42 -20.15
N GLY A 118 -12.88 -17.35 -20.51
CA GLY A 118 -13.44 -16.38 -19.55
C GLY A 118 -12.40 -15.80 -18.61
N GLU A 119 -12.69 -15.82 -17.31
CA GLU A 119 -11.81 -15.27 -16.26
C GLU A 119 -10.43 -15.92 -16.21
N GLU A 120 -10.31 -17.21 -16.54
CA GLU A 120 -9.01 -17.89 -16.54
C GLU A 120 -8.11 -17.35 -17.66
N LEU A 121 -8.69 -17.08 -18.83
CA LEU A 121 -7.97 -16.49 -19.96
C LEU A 121 -7.58 -15.04 -19.65
N ARG A 122 -8.49 -14.25 -19.06
CA ARG A 122 -8.19 -12.88 -18.62
C ARG A 122 -7.01 -12.84 -17.65
N VAL A 123 -7.04 -13.68 -16.61
CA VAL A 123 -5.98 -13.73 -15.60
C VAL A 123 -4.66 -14.24 -16.19
N TYR A 124 -4.72 -15.17 -17.15
CA TYR A 124 -3.54 -15.64 -17.88
C TYR A 124 -2.84 -14.50 -18.66
N HIS A 125 -3.60 -13.65 -19.35
CA HIS A 125 -3.03 -12.49 -20.04
C HIS A 125 -2.54 -11.40 -19.08
N LEU A 126 -3.22 -11.22 -17.94
CA LEU A 126 -2.84 -10.27 -16.91
C LEU A 126 -1.50 -10.64 -16.25
N VAL A 127 -1.29 -11.92 -15.93
CA VAL A 127 -0.10 -12.40 -15.22
C VAL A 127 0.90 -13.04 -16.18
N LYS A 128 1.85 -12.24 -16.68
CA LYS A 128 2.79 -12.66 -17.72
C LYS A 128 3.71 -13.84 -17.35
N LYS A 129 4.03 -14.04 -16.06
CA LYS A 129 5.02 -15.04 -15.61
C LYS A 129 4.64 -15.68 -14.28
N ASN A 130 4.97 -16.96 -14.12
CA ASN A 130 4.94 -17.68 -12.84
C ASN A 130 3.61 -17.63 -12.06
N HIS A 131 2.52 -18.06 -12.69
CA HIS A 131 1.16 -18.10 -12.11
C HIS A 131 1.09 -18.76 -10.72
N TYR A 132 1.88 -19.81 -10.46
CA TYR A 132 1.94 -20.42 -9.13
C TYR A 132 2.48 -19.46 -8.07
N LYS A 133 3.54 -18.71 -8.38
CA LYS A 133 4.12 -17.71 -7.47
C LYS A 133 3.17 -16.54 -7.26
N ALA A 134 2.49 -16.07 -8.32
CA ALA A 134 1.45 -15.05 -8.23
C ALA A 134 0.29 -15.48 -7.30
N SER A 135 -0.08 -16.76 -7.27
CA SER A 135 -1.11 -17.26 -6.34
C SER A 135 -0.77 -17.11 -4.85
N ARG A 136 0.50 -16.84 -4.53
CA ARG A 136 0.97 -16.58 -3.15
C ARG A 136 1.17 -15.09 -2.87
N ARG A 137 0.92 -14.23 -3.85
CA ARG A 137 1.11 -12.77 -3.78
C ARG A 137 -0.21 -12.00 -3.83
N ILE A 138 -1.33 -12.69 -3.60
CA ILE A 138 -2.68 -12.13 -3.43
C ILE A 138 -2.96 -11.92 -1.95
#